data_AF-A0A0B7BCX8-F1
#
_entry.id   AF-A0A0B7BCX8-F1
#
_cell.length_a   1.000
_cell.length_b   1.000
_cell.length_c   1.000
_cell.angle_alpha   90.00
_cell.angle_beta   90.00
_cell.angle_gamma   90.00
#
_symmetry.space_group_name_H-M   'P 1'
#
loop_
_entity.id
_entity.type
_entity.pdbx_description
1 polymer ?
#
loop_
_entity_poly.entity_id
_entity_poly.type
_entity_poly.pdbx_seq_one_letter_code
_entity_poly.pdbx_strand_id
1 'polypeptide(L)'
;MQIFLNMEEAKRSLIGLARDLRGITFAFSNKTSYMMLFDWIYQSYIPMFQRAVELWYHDPAVTTPILKLFTELAQNRSQRLQFDISSPNGILLFREISKVIVCYGSRILTVGDIPKDRIYQMKLKGISVCLSMLKAALCGNYVNFGVFRLYGDGALDDALSMFVKLLLSIPQSDLMDYPKLSQNYYGLVECLAQDHMSFISNLEPQVLLYVLSSVSEGFTALDTMVCTGCCATIDSIITYLFRRFVNKRKQIPNQVPDGEAFLSLLELRPEILQQMLSTVLNIVMFEDCRNQWSMSRPLLGLILLNEEYFNKLRSSIISNQPVEKQESMANCFQNLMDGVERSLLAKNRDRFTQNLSVFRRDINDSLKAPSSSPPTEMTNYG
;
A
#
# COMPACT_ATOMS: atom_id res chain seq x y z
N MET A 1 -2.44 17.16 45.20
CA MET A 1 -3.04 18.22 44.36
C MET A 1 -1.99 18.98 43.53
N GLN A 2 -0.90 19.47 44.13
CA GLN A 2 0.16 20.22 43.43
C GLN A 2 0.95 19.38 42.39
N ILE A 3 1.21 18.09 42.66
CA ILE A 3 1.85 17.16 41.70
C ILE A 3 0.93 16.88 40.48
N PHE A 4 -0.37 16.75 40.70
CA PHE A 4 -1.35 16.55 39.63
C PHE A 4 -1.52 17.80 38.75
N LEU A 5 -1.48 18.99 39.35
CA LEU A 5 -1.47 20.27 38.63
C LEU A 5 -0.22 20.41 37.75
N ASN A 6 0.95 20.05 38.29
CA ASN A 6 2.23 20.06 37.55
C ASN A 6 2.24 19.05 36.39
N MET A 7 1.59 17.89 36.54
CA MET A 7 1.49 16.88 35.47
C MET A 7 0.63 17.34 34.29
N GLU A 8 -0.53 17.94 34.55
CA GLU A 8 -1.41 18.47 33.49
C GLU A 8 -0.79 19.70 32.80
N GLU A 9 -0.07 20.54 33.55
CA GLU A 9 0.71 21.64 32.99
C GLU A 9 1.86 21.15 32.12
N ALA A 10 2.60 20.13 32.58
CA ALA A 10 3.66 19.48 31.80
C ALA A 10 3.12 18.88 30.49
N LYS A 11 1.97 18.18 30.53
CA LYS A 11 1.31 17.66 29.32
C LYS A 11 0.94 18.79 28.35
N ARG A 12 0.33 19.87 28.84
CA ARG A 12 -0.07 21.01 28.00
C ARG A 12 1.13 21.68 27.34
N SER A 13 2.18 21.94 28.11
CA SER A 13 3.43 22.52 27.60
C SER A 13 4.08 21.62 26.55
N LEU A 14 4.09 20.30 26.79
CA LEU A 14 4.62 19.34 25.82
C LEU A 14 3.81 19.28 24.53
N ILE A 15 2.47 19.32 24.63
CA ILE A 15 1.58 19.36 23.47
C ILE A 15 1.85 20.61 22.64
N GLY A 16 1.98 21.77 23.29
CA GLY A 16 2.32 23.03 22.64
C GLY A 16 3.66 22.92 21.91
N LEU A 17 4.70 22.52 22.64
CA LEU A 17 6.05 22.36 22.10
C LEU A 17 6.09 21.42 20.88
N ALA A 18 5.43 20.25 20.95
CA ALA A 18 5.41 19.31 19.84
C ALA A 18 4.70 19.88 18.59
N ARG A 19 3.64 20.67 18.78
CA ARG A 19 2.92 21.32 17.66
C ARG A 19 3.74 22.44 17.04
N ASP A 20 4.37 23.27 17.86
CA ASP A 20 5.18 24.40 17.42
C ASP A 20 6.42 23.91 16.68
N LEU A 21 7.14 22.93 17.26
CA LEU A 21 8.29 22.30 16.60
C LEU A 21 7.88 21.63 15.29
N ARG A 22 6.71 21.01 15.21
CA ARG A 22 6.21 20.46 13.95
C ARG A 22 6.00 21.57 12.91
N GLY A 23 5.42 22.70 13.31
CA GLY A 23 5.25 23.86 12.44
C GLY A 23 6.58 24.46 11.95
N ILE A 24 7.55 24.60 12.85
CA ILE A 24 8.91 25.05 12.53
C ILE A 24 9.58 24.07 11.56
N THR A 25 9.51 22.76 11.87
CA THR A 25 10.05 21.69 11.02
C THR A 25 9.41 21.74 9.64
N PHE A 26 8.10 21.97 9.55
CA PHE A 26 7.38 22.09 8.28
C PHE A 26 7.87 23.28 7.44
N ALA A 27 8.16 24.42 8.09
CA ALA A 27 8.64 25.63 7.43
C ALA A 27 10.10 25.51 6.95
N PHE A 28 10.93 24.68 7.60
CA PHE A 28 12.31 24.45 7.20
C PHE A 28 12.39 23.54 5.97
N SER A 29 12.38 24.18 4.80
CA SER A 29 12.37 23.54 3.47
C SER A 29 13.75 23.34 2.86
N ASN A 30 14.82 23.90 3.45
CA ASN A 30 16.20 23.76 2.97
C ASN A 30 17.07 22.97 3.97
N LYS A 31 18.16 22.37 3.46
CA LYS A 31 19.12 21.56 4.23
C LYS A 31 19.65 22.29 5.46
N THR A 32 20.13 23.52 5.30
CA THR A 32 20.80 24.28 6.38
C THR A 32 19.88 24.51 7.57
N SER A 33 18.66 25.01 7.32
CA SER A 33 17.69 25.30 8.38
C SER A 33 17.22 24.02 9.07
N TYR A 34 17.02 22.95 8.30
CA TYR A 34 16.69 21.65 8.86
C TYR A 34 17.83 21.13 9.75
N MET A 35 19.09 21.29 9.34
CA MET A 35 20.21 20.79 10.11
C MET A 35 20.42 21.53 11.42
N MET A 36 20.25 22.85 11.43
CA MET A 36 20.24 23.62 12.68
C MET A 36 19.18 23.11 13.66
N LEU A 37 17.99 22.75 13.16
CA LEU A 37 16.94 22.17 14.00
C LEU A 37 17.30 20.77 14.48
N PHE A 38 17.79 19.92 13.59
CA PHE A 38 18.10 18.52 13.91
C PHE A 38 19.21 18.43 14.95
N ASP A 39 20.30 19.19 14.79
CA ASP A 39 21.41 19.21 15.74
C ASP A 39 20.95 19.69 17.12
N TRP A 40 20.03 20.66 17.17
CA TRP A 40 19.45 21.17 18.41
C TRP A 40 18.49 20.17 19.08
N ILE A 41 17.62 19.51 18.30
CA ILE A 41 16.57 18.63 18.85
C ILE A 41 17.11 17.25 19.23
N TYR A 42 18.09 16.74 18.47
CA TYR A 42 18.53 15.35 18.51
C TYR A 42 19.10 14.95 19.87
N GLN A 43 20.01 15.74 20.44
CA GLN A 43 20.72 15.36 21.67
C GLN A 43 19.85 15.49 22.93
N SER A 44 19.10 16.59 23.04
CA SER A 44 18.47 16.97 24.31
C SER A 44 16.97 16.71 24.38
N TYR A 45 16.26 16.78 23.25
CA TYR A 45 14.79 16.83 23.26
C TYR A 45 14.12 15.55 22.73
N ILE A 46 14.74 14.83 21.80
CA ILE A 46 14.22 13.54 21.32
C ILE A 46 13.97 12.53 22.46
N PRO A 47 14.91 12.30 23.41
CA PRO A 47 14.69 11.36 24.51
C PRO A 47 13.50 11.75 25.40
N MET A 48 13.28 13.05 25.60
CA MET A 48 12.15 13.57 26.36
C MET A 48 10.81 13.26 25.67
N PHE A 49 10.73 13.43 24.36
CA PHE A 49 9.54 13.05 23.59
C PHE A 49 9.28 11.54 23.61
N GLN A 50 10.32 10.72 23.48
CA GLN A 50 10.20 9.26 23.59
C GLN A 50 9.65 8.84 24.95
N ARG A 51 10.17 9.43 26.03
CA ARG A 51 9.69 9.15 27.39
C ARG A 51 8.24 9.57 27.59
N ALA A 52 7.84 10.70 27.02
CA ALA A 52 6.46 11.16 27.08
C ALA A 52 5.49 10.23 26.35
N VAL A 53 5.87 9.74 25.16
CA VAL A 53 5.10 8.73 24.42
C VAL A 53 4.95 7.45 25.24
N GLU A 54 6.03 7.02 25.91
CA GLU A 54 6.00 5.83 26.76
C GLU A 54 5.07 5.98 27.97
N LEU A 55 5.08 7.14 28.63
CA LEU A 55 4.30 7.40 29.84
C LEU A 55 2.82 7.65 29.55
N TRP A 56 2.52 8.37 28.46
CA TRP A 56 1.18 8.83 28.12
C TRP A 56 0.63 8.17 26.85
N TYR A 57 1.04 6.94 26.56
CA TYR A 57 0.59 6.17 25.38
C TYR A 57 -0.94 6.08 25.24
N HIS A 58 -1.64 6.07 26.38
CA HIS A 58 -3.11 6.01 26.50
C HIS A 58 -3.80 7.35 26.26
N ASP A 59 -3.06 8.46 26.12
CA ASP A 59 -3.59 9.81 25.91
C ASP A 59 -3.25 10.30 24.48
N PRO A 60 -4.19 10.17 23.52
CA PRO A 60 -4.01 10.63 22.15
C PRO A 60 -3.72 12.13 22.02
N ALA A 61 -4.15 12.95 23.01
CA ALA A 61 -3.92 14.39 22.96
C ALA A 61 -2.43 14.73 23.08
N VAL A 62 -1.68 13.92 23.83
CA VAL A 62 -0.23 14.03 24.02
C VAL A 62 0.54 13.30 22.93
N THR A 63 0.19 12.04 22.64
CA THR A 63 0.96 11.20 21.71
C THR A 63 0.84 11.66 20.26
N THR A 64 -0.35 12.05 19.81
CA THR A 64 -0.58 12.39 18.39
C THR A 64 0.31 13.56 17.91
N PRO A 65 0.41 14.69 18.63
CA PRO A 65 1.35 15.77 18.27
C PRO A 65 2.80 15.31 18.15
N ILE A 66 3.27 14.49 19.08
CA ILE A 66 4.65 13.99 19.09
C ILE A 66 4.88 13.07 17.89
N LEU A 67 4.01 12.10 17.67
CA LEU A 67 4.12 11.21 16.49
C LEU A 67 4.09 12.01 15.18
N LYS A 68 3.27 13.05 15.10
CA LYS A 68 3.24 13.93 13.91
C LYS A 68 4.50 14.79 13.75
N LEU A 69 5.14 15.20 14.85
CA LEU A 69 6.45 15.86 14.80
C LEU A 69 7.51 14.91 14.22
N PHE A 70 7.60 13.67 14.71
CA PHE A 70 8.53 12.68 14.17
C PHE A 70 8.23 12.30 12.71
N THR A 71 6.95 12.25 12.33
CA THR A 71 6.55 12.08 10.93
C THR A 71 7.06 13.24 10.07
N GLU A 72 6.93 14.48 10.55
CA GLU A 72 7.46 15.64 9.84
C GLU A 72 8.98 15.58 9.77
N LEU A 73 9.69 15.23 10.85
CA LEU A 73 11.15 15.08 10.85
C LEU A 73 11.64 14.07 9.81
N ALA A 74 10.91 12.97 9.62
CA ALA A 74 11.20 11.94 8.62
C ALA A 74 10.92 12.38 7.17
N GLN A 75 10.08 13.40 6.97
CA GLN A 75 9.61 13.80 5.65
C GLN A 75 10.71 14.56 4.88
N ASN A 76 11.17 14.01 3.75
CA ASN A 76 12.10 14.69 2.85
C ASN A 76 11.41 15.69 1.90
N ARG A 77 10.76 16.71 2.46
CA ARG A 77 10.16 17.79 1.64
C ARG A 77 11.25 18.64 0.99
N SER A 78 11.07 18.96 -0.29
CA SER A 78 11.96 19.84 -1.05
C SER A 78 13.43 19.43 -0.98
N GLN A 79 13.72 18.13 -0.85
CA GLN A 79 15.08 17.60 -0.77
C GLN A 79 15.90 18.14 0.42
N ARG A 80 15.25 18.49 1.53
CA ARG A 80 15.92 19.03 2.72
C ARG A 80 16.76 18.00 3.49
N LEU A 81 16.45 16.70 3.37
CA LEU A 81 17.18 15.60 4.03
C LEU A 81 18.35 15.12 3.15
N GLN A 82 19.12 16.05 2.60
CA GLN A 82 20.34 15.74 1.86
C GLN A 82 21.54 15.79 2.80
N PHE A 83 21.84 14.67 3.43
CA PHE A 83 23.04 14.53 4.26
C PHE A 83 24.28 14.29 3.40
N ASP A 84 25.42 14.78 3.85
CA ASP A 84 26.70 14.47 3.18
C ASP A 84 27.01 12.98 3.34
N ILE A 85 27.71 12.38 2.36
CA ILE A 85 27.96 10.92 2.32
C ILE A 85 28.69 10.42 3.59
N SER A 86 29.50 11.29 4.21
CA SER A 86 30.21 11.03 5.46
C SER A 86 29.39 11.27 6.72
N SER A 87 28.18 11.83 6.61
CA SER A 87 27.35 12.21 7.75
C SER A 87 26.56 11.01 8.28
N PRO A 88 26.59 10.74 9.59
CA PRO A 88 25.75 9.70 10.20
C PRO A 88 24.30 10.17 10.38
N ASN A 89 23.97 11.43 10.10
CA ASN A 89 22.69 12.06 10.50
C ASN A 89 21.46 11.34 9.96
N GLY A 90 21.50 10.82 8.72
CA GLY A 90 20.40 10.03 8.18
C GLY A 90 20.15 8.75 8.98
N ILE A 91 21.22 8.03 9.31
CA ILE A 91 21.15 6.81 10.12
C ILE A 91 20.62 7.15 11.51
N LEU A 92 21.14 8.20 12.14
CA LEU A 92 20.70 8.63 13.47
C LEU A 92 19.22 9.02 13.49
N LEU A 93 18.76 9.80 12.50
CA LEU A 93 17.35 10.17 12.35
C LEU A 93 16.46 8.92 12.24
N PHE A 94 16.84 7.97 11.38
CA PHE A 94 16.06 6.75 11.21
C PHE A 94 16.03 5.88 12.49
N ARG A 95 17.14 5.80 13.23
CA ARG A 95 17.17 5.10 14.53
C ARG A 95 16.18 5.71 15.52
N GLU A 96 16.11 7.03 15.61
CA GLU A 96 15.17 7.70 16.50
C GLU A 96 13.70 7.53 16.04
N ILE A 97 13.45 7.53 14.73
CA ILE A 97 12.13 7.20 14.16
C ILE A 97 11.72 5.77 14.53
N SER A 98 12.62 4.80 14.33
CA SER A 98 12.38 3.39 14.67
C SER A 98 12.04 3.23 16.15
N LYS A 99 12.84 3.82 17.04
CA LYS A 99 12.59 3.81 18.50
C LYS A 99 11.22 4.36 18.86
N VAL A 100 10.78 5.47 18.24
CA VAL A 100 9.45 6.05 18.52
C VAL A 100 8.33 5.13 18.05
N ILE A 101 8.46 4.53 16.86
CA ILE A 101 7.47 3.57 16.33
C ILE A 101 7.38 2.35 17.26
N VAL A 102 8.51 1.79 17.68
CA VAL A 102 8.56 0.61 18.57
C VAL A 102 8.03 0.96 19.97
N CYS A 103 8.42 2.11 20.52
CA CYS A 103 7.97 2.58 21.84
C CYS A 103 6.45 2.77 21.86
N TYR A 104 5.90 3.52 20.91
CA TYR A 104 4.45 3.71 20.83
C TYR A 104 3.72 2.41 20.52
N GLY A 105 4.20 1.67 19.51
CA GLY A 105 3.55 0.46 19.01
C GLY A 105 3.44 -0.64 20.06
N SER A 106 4.52 -0.89 20.79
CA SER A 106 4.51 -1.90 21.87
C SER A 106 3.54 -1.58 23.00
N ARG A 107 3.30 -0.29 23.31
CA ARG A 107 2.38 0.15 24.36
C ARG A 107 0.93 0.25 23.88
N ILE A 108 0.68 0.74 22.66
CA ILE A 108 -0.69 0.87 22.15
C ILE A 108 -1.35 -0.49 21.94
N LEU A 109 -0.57 -1.52 21.62
CA LEU A 109 -1.06 -2.89 21.48
C LEU A 109 -1.50 -3.51 22.82
N THR A 110 -1.06 -2.98 23.96
CA THR A 110 -1.50 -3.45 25.29
C THR A 110 -2.77 -2.75 25.78
N VAL A 111 -3.28 -1.76 25.03
CA VAL A 111 -4.58 -1.14 25.37
C VAL A 111 -5.67 -2.17 25.13
N GLY A 112 -6.43 -2.48 26.18
CA GLY A 112 -7.54 -3.44 26.15
C GLY A 112 -8.73 -2.95 25.35
N ASP A 113 -9.93 -3.42 25.70
CA ASP A 113 -11.14 -3.14 24.93
C ASP A 113 -11.46 -1.63 24.90
N ILE A 114 -11.50 -1.09 23.69
CA ILE A 114 -11.88 0.29 23.41
C ILE A 114 -13.29 0.28 22.82
N PRO A 115 -14.21 1.13 23.31
CA PRO A 115 -15.52 1.32 22.69
C PRO A 115 -15.41 1.62 21.19
N LYS A 116 -16.26 1.01 20.37
CA LYS A 116 -16.23 1.16 18.90
C LYS A 116 -16.33 2.61 18.44
N ASP A 117 -17.03 3.47 19.16
CA ASP A 117 -17.16 4.91 18.88
C ASP A 117 -15.85 5.68 19.09
N ARG A 118 -14.92 5.15 19.89
CA ARG A 118 -13.64 5.81 20.24
C ARG A 118 -12.41 5.11 19.71
N ILE A 119 -12.56 3.93 19.12
CA ILE A 119 -11.43 3.11 18.62
C ILE A 119 -10.50 3.90 17.70
N TYR A 120 -11.07 4.70 16.80
CA TYR A 120 -10.28 5.52 15.90
C TYR A 120 -9.43 6.54 16.65
N GLN A 121 -10.04 7.32 17.55
CA GLN A 121 -9.33 8.37 18.28
C GLN A 121 -8.27 7.80 19.23
N MET A 122 -8.59 6.71 19.92
CA MET A 122 -7.78 6.15 20.99
C MET A 122 -6.66 5.25 20.49
N LYS A 123 -6.83 4.56 19.36
CA LYS A 123 -5.88 3.57 18.83
C LYS A 123 -5.53 3.80 17.37
N LEU A 124 -6.50 3.70 16.47
CA LEU A 124 -6.20 3.64 15.03
C LEU A 124 -5.54 4.90 14.47
N LYS A 125 -5.87 6.08 15.01
CA LYS A 125 -5.28 7.34 14.58
C LYS A 125 -3.79 7.41 14.88
N GLY A 126 -3.34 6.95 16.05
CA GLY A 126 -1.92 6.92 16.37
C GLY A 126 -1.18 5.89 15.51
N ILE A 127 -1.77 4.71 15.31
CA ILE A 127 -1.24 3.69 14.40
C ILE A 127 -1.11 4.26 12.97
N SER A 128 -2.16 4.91 12.47
CA SER A 128 -2.16 5.58 11.15
C SER A 128 -1.01 6.58 11.00
N VAL A 129 -0.69 7.36 12.05
CA VAL A 129 0.46 8.28 12.03
C VAL A 129 1.78 7.50 12.02
N CYS A 130 1.91 6.40 12.75
CA CYS A 130 3.10 5.53 12.67
C CYS A 130 3.29 4.93 11.28
N LEU A 131 2.23 4.50 10.60
CA LEU A 131 2.31 4.01 9.21
C LEU A 131 2.83 5.12 8.27
N SER A 132 2.31 6.34 8.43
CA SER A 132 2.77 7.51 7.67
C SER A 132 4.24 7.86 7.96
N MET A 133 4.65 7.80 9.23
CA MET A 133 6.02 8.03 9.67
C MET A 133 6.98 7.01 9.06
N LEU A 134 6.64 5.72 9.11
CA LEU A 134 7.45 4.67 8.53
C LEU A 134 7.57 4.84 7.01
N LYS A 135 6.45 5.14 6.33
CA LYS A 135 6.48 5.43 4.89
C LYS A 135 7.45 6.56 4.58
N ALA A 136 7.32 7.70 5.26
CA ALA A 136 8.18 8.86 5.05
C ALA A 136 9.67 8.53 5.26
N ALA A 137 9.97 7.66 6.23
CA ALA A 137 11.32 7.23 6.54
C ALA A 137 11.90 6.30 5.46
N LEU A 138 11.10 5.37 4.93
CA LEU A 138 11.53 4.42 3.90
C LEU A 138 11.72 5.09 2.53
N CYS A 139 10.77 5.93 2.11
CA CYS A 139 10.82 6.61 0.81
C CYS A 139 11.62 7.93 0.82
N GLY A 140 12.24 8.27 1.96
CA GLY A 140 12.90 9.56 2.15
C GLY A 140 14.23 9.73 1.40
N ASN A 141 14.84 8.62 0.94
CA ASN A 141 16.12 8.59 0.22
C ASN A 141 17.30 9.26 0.95
N TYR A 142 17.24 9.34 2.28
CA TYR A 142 18.28 9.97 3.12
C TYR A 142 19.10 8.97 3.93
N VAL A 143 18.79 7.66 3.84
CA VAL A 143 19.54 6.57 4.48
C VAL A 143 19.73 5.43 3.50
N ASN A 144 20.92 4.85 3.47
CA ASN A 144 21.13 3.55 2.86
C ASN A 144 20.85 2.45 3.89
N PHE A 145 19.73 1.74 3.73
CA PHE A 145 19.29 0.72 4.66
C PHE A 145 20.22 -0.50 4.76
N GLY A 146 21.07 -0.76 3.76
CA GLY A 146 22.07 -1.84 3.84
C GLY A 146 23.08 -1.66 4.97
N VAL A 147 23.28 -0.41 5.41
CA VAL A 147 24.19 -0.04 6.51
C VAL A 147 23.78 -0.68 7.84
N PHE A 148 22.48 -0.77 8.14
CA PHE A 148 21.98 -1.37 9.38
C PHE A 148 22.44 -2.83 9.53
N ARG A 149 22.31 -3.62 8.45
CA ARG A 149 22.77 -5.01 8.43
C ARG A 149 24.29 -5.13 8.56
N LEU A 150 25.05 -4.23 7.94
CA LEU A 150 26.52 -4.24 7.99
C LEU A 150 27.07 -3.95 9.40
N TYR A 151 26.41 -3.07 10.16
CA TYR A 151 26.83 -2.70 11.51
C TYR A 151 26.12 -3.48 12.63
N GLY A 152 25.25 -4.44 12.29
CA GLY A 152 24.46 -5.19 13.27
C GLY A 152 23.45 -4.33 14.04
N ASP A 153 22.98 -3.23 13.45
CA ASP A 153 21.96 -2.36 14.02
C ASP A 153 20.56 -2.83 13.59
N GLY A 154 19.72 -3.20 14.57
CA GLY A 154 18.39 -3.75 14.35
C GLY A 154 17.29 -2.73 14.01
N ALA A 155 17.61 -1.43 13.91
CA ALA A 155 16.57 -0.38 13.85
C ALA A 155 15.56 -0.57 12.70
N LEU A 156 15.99 -1.02 11.52
CA LEU A 156 15.07 -1.27 10.40
C LEU A 156 14.18 -2.48 10.68
N ASP A 157 14.77 -3.59 11.12
CA ASP A 157 14.07 -4.83 11.40
C ASP A 157 13.07 -4.65 12.55
N ASP A 158 13.42 -3.88 13.58
CA ASP A 158 12.55 -3.53 14.70
C ASP A 158 11.34 -2.72 14.25
N ALA A 159 11.55 -1.71 13.39
CA ALA A 159 10.47 -0.88 12.86
C ALA A 159 9.51 -1.67 11.97
N LEU A 160 10.05 -2.51 11.08
CA LEU A 160 9.26 -3.38 10.19
C LEU A 160 8.51 -4.46 10.98
N SER A 161 9.14 -5.05 11.99
CA SER A 161 8.50 -6.02 12.90
C SER A 161 7.36 -5.37 13.69
N MET A 162 7.55 -4.13 14.15
CA MET A 162 6.48 -3.39 14.81
C MET A 162 5.35 -3.04 13.83
N PHE A 163 5.65 -2.68 12.58
CA PHE A 163 4.64 -2.47 11.54
C PHE A 163 3.75 -3.71 11.37
N VAL A 164 4.33 -4.92 11.29
CA VAL A 164 3.55 -6.16 11.16
C VAL A 164 2.61 -6.36 12.36
N LYS A 165 3.10 -6.13 13.58
CA LYS A 165 2.28 -6.24 14.80
C LYS A 165 1.13 -5.22 14.82
N LEU A 166 1.41 -3.99 14.40
CA LEU A 166 0.39 -2.95 14.28
C LEU A 166 -0.64 -3.28 13.20
N LEU A 167 -0.19 -3.80 12.05
CA LEU A 167 -1.03 -4.22 10.94
C LEU A 167 -2.04 -5.30 11.38
N LEU A 168 -1.55 -6.36 12.03
CA LEU A 168 -2.40 -7.45 12.50
C LEU A 168 -3.38 -7.03 13.60
N SER A 169 -3.19 -5.86 14.22
CA SER A 169 -4.11 -5.30 15.21
C SER A 169 -5.27 -4.50 14.63
N ILE A 170 -5.26 -4.26 13.32
CA ILE A 170 -6.28 -3.51 12.59
C ILE A 170 -7.21 -4.52 11.89
N PRO A 171 -8.53 -4.49 12.17
CA PRO A 171 -9.51 -5.20 11.35
C PRO A 171 -9.56 -4.65 9.92
N GLN A 172 -9.72 -5.51 8.91
CA GLN A 172 -9.80 -5.07 7.51
C GLN A 172 -10.98 -4.11 7.26
N SER A 173 -12.12 -4.31 7.94
CA SER A 173 -13.26 -3.40 7.89
C SER A 173 -12.89 -1.96 8.24
N ASP A 174 -12.02 -1.78 9.25
CA ASP A 174 -11.61 -0.47 9.72
C ASP A 174 -10.75 0.28 8.68
N LEU A 175 -10.04 -0.45 7.80
CA LEU A 175 -9.29 0.16 6.69
C LEU A 175 -10.23 0.85 5.68
N MET A 176 -11.45 0.34 5.52
CA MET A 176 -12.45 0.88 4.61
C MET A 176 -13.29 1.98 5.27
N ASP A 177 -13.53 1.87 6.58
CA ASP A 177 -14.34 2.84 7.33
C ASP A 177 -13.60 4.15 7.65
N TYR A 178 -12.26 4.12 7.72
CA TYR A 178 -11.45 5.28 8.13
C TYR A 178 -10.50 5.76 7.01
N PRO A 179 -10.87 6.78 6.21
CA PRO A 179 -10.11 7.20 5.03
C PRO A 179 -8.63 7.56 5.29
N LYS A 180 -8.33 8.23 6.41
CA LYS A 180 -6.95 8.59 6.77
C LYS A 180 -6.10 7.37 7.16
N LEU A 181 -6.71 6.37 7.79
CA LEU A 181 -6.04 5.10 8.06
C LEU A 181 -5.75 4.39 6.74
N SER A 182 -6.77 4.30 5.88
CA SER A 182 -6.70 3.72 4.53
C SER A 182 -5.53 4.30 3.72
N GLN A 183 -5.49 5.63 3.54
CA GLN A 183 -4.46 6.32 2.75
C GLN A 183 -3.04 6.05 3.27
N ASN A 184 -2.84 6.09 4.59
CA ASN A 184 -1.53 5.86 5.20
C ASN A 184 -1.12 4.38 5.11
N TYR A 185 -2.08 3.46 5.27
CA TYR A 185 -1.85 2.03 5.13
C TYR A 185 -1.45 1.66 3.69
N TYR A 186 -2.33 1.92 2.72
CA TYR A 186 -2.06 1.56 1.32
C TYR A 186 -0.84 2.29 0.78
N GLY A 187 -0.62 3.54 1.19
CA GLY A 187 0.57 4.30 0.82
C GLY A 187 1.88 3.71 1.37
N LEU A 188 1.86 3.04 2.53
CA LEU A 188 3.03 2.34 3.07
C LEU A 188 3.23 0.99 2.37
N VAL A 189 2.16 0.22 2.18
CA VAL A 189 2.22 -1.09 1.50
C VAL A 189 2.74 -0.92 0.07
N GLU A 190 2.30 0.12 -0.64
CA GLU A 190 2.82 0.46 -1.97
C GLU A 190 4.34 0.70 -1.94
N CYS A 191 4.83 1.52 -1.00
CA CYS A 191 6.26 1.79 -0.82
C CYS A 191 7.04 0.50 -0.52
N LEU A 192 6.52 -0.36 0.36
CA LEU A 192 7.15 -1.63 0.67
C LEU A 192 7.20 -2.56 -0.56
N ALA A 193 6.14 -2.60 -1.37
CA ALA A 193 6.10 -3.44 -2.57
C ALA A 193 7.05 -2.93 -3.67
N GLN A 194 7.25 -1.62 -3.77
CA GLN A 194 8.16 -1.01 -4.75
C GLN A 194 9.63 -1.16 -4.36
N ASP A 195 9.98 -0.76 -3.13
CA ASP A 195 11.39 -0.57 -2.72
C ASP A 195 11.90 -1.66 -1.77
N HIS A 196 11.00 -2.36 -1.07
CA HIS A 196 11.33 -3.35 -0.03
C HIS A 196 10.66 -4.71 -0.28
N MET A 197 10.54 -5.12 -1.55
CA MET A 197 9.82 -6.35 -1.92
C MET A 197 10.38 -7.61 -1.25
N SER A 198 11.68 -7.65 -0.94
CA SER A 198 12.31 -8.74 -0.17
C SER A 198 11.72 -8.89 1.23
N PHE A 199 11.34 -7.80 1.88
CA PHE A 199 10.63 -7.84 3.15
C PHE A 199 9.24 -8.48 2.97
N ILE A 200 8.46 -8.00 1.98
CA ILE A 200 7.12 -8.55 1.71
C ILE A 200 7.20 -10.05 1.40
N SER A 201 8.12 -10.48 0.55
CA SER A 201 8.23 -11.89 0.14
C SER A 201 8.59 -12.85 1.28
N ASN A 202 9.12 -12.34 2.39
CA ASN A 202 9.49 -13.12 3.57
C ASN A 202 8.53 -12.96 4.75
N LEU A 203 7.42 -12.23 4.56
CA LEU A 203 6.37 -12.15 5.56
C LEU A 203 5.76 -13.53 5.81
N GLU A 204 5.29 -13.75 7.04
CA GLU A 204 4.54 -14.94 7.38
C GLU A 204 3.27 -15.07 6.52
N PRO A 205 2.81 -16.29 6.20
CA PRO A 205 1.65 -16.50 5.34
C PRO A 205 0.41 -15.71 5.76
N GLN A 206 0.11 -15.66 7.06
CA GLN A 206 -1.04 -14.91 7.58
C GLN A 206 -0.98 -13.40 7.26
N VAL A 207 0.22 -12.81 7.31
CA VAL A 207 0.43 -11.38 7.02
C VAL A 207 0.34 -11.13 5.52
N LEU A 208 0.95 -12.00 4.71
CA LEU A 208 0.82 -11.96 3.24
C LEU A 208 -0.65 -12.02 2.80
N LEU A 209 -1.42 -12.91 3.41
CA LEU A 209 -2.85 -13.04 3.14
C LEU A 209 -3.61 -11.78 3.53
N TYR A 210 -3.32 -11.21 4.70
CA TYR A 210 -3.90 -9.93 5.10
C TYR A 210 -3.64 -8.83 4.06
N VAL A 211 -2.38 -8.70 3.62
CA VAL A 211 -1.96 -7.69 2.63
C VAL A 211 -2.69 -7.91 1.31
N LEU A 212 -2.67 -9.12 0.76
CA LEU A 212 -3.32 -9.45 -0.51
C LEU A 212 -4.85 -9.23 -0.44
N SER A 213 -5.51 -9.74 0.60
CA SER A 213 -6.95 -9.53 0.78
C SER A 213 -7.31 -8.04 0.87
N SER A 214 -6.57 -7.27 1.66
CA SER A 214 -6.80 -5.82 1.76
C SER A 214 -6.59 -5.09 0.42
N VAL A 215 -5.55 -5.43 -0.34
CA VAL A 215 -5.32 -4.85 -1.68
C VAL A 215 -6.45 -5.21 -2.64
N SER A 216 -7.00 -6.43 -2.55
CA SER A 216 -8.15 -6.84 -3.35
C SER A 216 -9.40 -6.01 -3.05
N GLU A 217 -9.69 -5.74 -1.77
CA GLU A 217 -10.79 -4.87 -1.35
C GLU A 217 -10.55 -3.40 -1.75
N GLY A 218 -9.28 -2.98 -1.74
CA GLY A 218 -8.85 -1.64 -2.12
C GLY A 218 -9.08 -1.29 -3.60
N PHE A 219 -9.24 -2.28 -4.49
CA PHE A 219 -9.61 -2.01 -5.90
C PHE A 219 -10.97 -1.34 -6.03
N THR A 220 -11.90 -1.69 -5.14
CA THR A 220 -13.28 -1.16 -5.09
C THR A 220 -13.42 0.04 -4.14
N ALA A 221 -12.31 0.58 -3.63
CA ALA A 221 -12.35 1.73 -2.74
C ALA A 221 -12.88 2.98 -3.46
N LEU A 222 -13.70 3.78 -2.75
CA LEU A 222 -14.23 5.04 -3.25
C LEU A 222 -13.15 6.09 -3.52
N ASP A 223 -12.03 6.03 -2.79
CA ASP A 223 -10.89 6.92 -2.98
C ASP A 223 -10.02 6.44 -4.15
N THR A 224 -10.04 7.21 -5.23
CA THR A 224 -9.24 6.98 -6.45
C THR A 224 -7.75 6.81 -6.17
N MET A 225 -7.20 7.50 -5.17
CA MET A 225 -5.79 7.40 -4.80
C MET A 225 -5.47 6.06 -4.13
N VAL A 226 -6.38 5.56 -3.29
CA VAL A 226 -6.26 4.22 -2.68
C VAL A 226 -6.29 3.15 -3.76
N CYS A 227 -7.25 3.22 -4.68
CA CYS A 227 -7.34 2.28 -5.79
C CYS A 227 -6.08 2.30 -6.67
N THR A 228 -5.53 3.48 -6.97
CA THR A 228 -4.27 3.62 -7.72
C THR A 228 -3.08 3.01 -6.98
N GLY A 229 -2.95 3.27 -5.67
CA GLY A 229 -1.91 2.67 -4.83
C GLY A 229 -2.02 1.15 -4.73
N CYS A 230 -3.24 0.61 -4.67
CA CYS A 230 -3.49 -0.84 -4.72
C CYS A 230 -3.03 -1.44 -6.06
N CYS A 231 -3.37 -0.79 -7.18
CA CYS A 231 -2.92 -1.21 -8.51
C CYS A 231 -1.40 -1.21 -8.64
N ALA A 232 -0.72 -0.18 -8.13
CA ALA A 232 0.73 -0.10 -8.12
C ALA A 232 1.36 -1.19 -7.23
N THR A 233 0.77 -1.42 -6.06
CA THR A 233 1.20 -2.46 -5.11
C THR A 233 1.15 -3.84 -5.77
N ILE A 234 0.00 -4.20 -6.36
CA ILE A 234 -0.17 -5.53 -6.95
C ILE A 234 0.65 -5.70 -8.24
N ASP A 235 0.85 -4.66 -9.04
CA ASP A 235 1.74 -4.70 -10.21
C ASP A 235 3.19 -4.98 -9.79
N SER A 236 3.68 -4.34 -8.72
CA SER A 236 5.02 -4.62 -8.17
C SER A 236 5.15 -6.07 -7.68
N ILE A 237 4.16 -6.55 -6.91
CA ILE A 237 4.13 -7.93 -6.42
C ILE A 237 4.13 -8.93 -7.58
N ILE A 238 3.26 -8.73 -8.58
CA ILE A 238 3.16 -9.64 -9.73
C ILE A 238 4.42 -9.57 -10.58
N THR A 239 5.01 -8.38 -10.77
CA THR A 239 6.28 -8.24 -11.48
C THR A 239 7.37 -9.08 -10.83
N TYR A 240 7.47 -9.01 -9.50
CA TYR A 240 8.40 -9.82 -8.73
C TYR A 240 8.15 -11.32 -8.92
N LEU A 241 6.89 -11.76 -8.77
CA LEU A 241 6.50 -13.17 -8.94
C LEU A 241 6.81 -13.67 -10.35
N PHE A 242 6.40 -12.92 -11.38
CA PHE A 242 6.62 -13.28 -12.78
C PHE A 242 8.10 -13.43 -13.12
N ARG A 243 8.94 -12.47 -12.69
CA ARG A 243 10.40 -12.59 -12.85
C ARG A 243 10.94 -13.86 -12.21
N ARG A 244 10.42 -14.23 -11.05
CA ARG A 244 10.86 -15.43 -10.33
C ARG A 244 10.38 -16.72 -10.99
N PHE A 245 9.15 -16.78 -11.50
CA PHE A 245 8.66 -17.93 -12.27
C PHE A 245 9.46 -18.12 -13.57
N VAL A 246 9.78 -17.04 -14.27
CA VAL A 246 10.63 -17.09 -15.48
C VAL A 246 12.07 -17.52 -15.13
N ASN A 247 12.62 -17.04 -14.02
CA ASN A 247 13.99 -17.35 -13.60
C ASN A 247 14.13 -18.72 -12.90
N LYS A 248 13.08 -19.31 -12.31
CA LYS A 248 13.09 -20.68 -11.76
C LYS A 248 13.52 -21.71 -12.83
N ARG A 249 13.25 -21.45 -14.11
CA ARG A 249 13.70 -22.29 -15.25
C ARG A 249 15.21 -22.20 -15.53
N LYS A 250 15.94 -21.28 -14.89
CA LYS A 250 17.38 -21.02 -15.11
C LYS A 250 18.26 -21.21 -13.86
N GLN A 251 17.73 -21.70 -12.74
CA GLN A 251 18.48 -21.72 -11.47
C GLN A 251 19.50 -22.87 -11.33
N ILE A 252 20.60 -22.55 -10.64
CA ILE A 252 21.72 -23.43 -10.26
C ILE A 252 21.39 -24.10 -8.90
N PRO A 253 21.72 -25.39 -8.65
CA PRO A 253 21.08 -26.21 -7.60
C PRO A 253 21.35 -25.90 -6.11
N ASN A 254 21.89 -24.74 -5.70
CA ASN A 254 22.44 -24.58 -4.33
C ASN A 254 22.20 -23.23 -3.63
N GLN A 255 21.16 -22.47 -4.00
CA GLN A 255 20.74 -21.29 -3.22
C GLN A 255 19.28 -21.46 -2.80
N VAL A 256 19.00 -21.44 -1.50
CA VAL A 256 17.64 -21.30 -0.97
C VAL A 256 17.16 -19.90 -1.37
N PRO A 257 16.20 -19.77 -2.29
CA PRO A 257 15.89 -18.47 -2.84
C PRO A 257 15.00 -17.67 -1.88
N ASP A 258 15.44 -16.47 -1.55
CA ASP A 258 14.73 -15.49 -0.71
C ASP A 258 13.25 -15.37 -1.11
N GLY A 259 12.30 -15.58 -0.19
CA GLY A 259 10.85 -15.51 -0.44
C GLY A 259 10.19 -16.77 -1.06
N GLU A 260 10.69 -17.98 -0.81
CA GLU A 260 10.01 -19.22 -1.26
C GLU A 260 8.64 -19.40 -0.61
N ALA A 261 8.50 -19.02 0.66
CA ALA A 261 7.25 -19.12 1.40
C ALA A 261 6.09 -18.42 0.67
N PHE A 262 6.35 -17.29 0.01
CA PHE A 262 5.34 -16.58 -0.77
C PHE A 262 4.92 -17.36 -2.03
N LEU A 263 5.87 -18.00 -2.73
CA LEU A 263 5.52 -18.85 -3.87
C LEU A 263 4.74 -20.09 -3.44
N SER A 264 5.17 -20.76 -2.37
CA SER A 264 4.46 -21.93 -1.82
C SER A 264 3.05 -21.56 -1.35
N LEU A 265 2.86 -20.37 -0.78
CA LEU A 265 1.53 -19.87 -0.42
C LEU A 265 0.62 -19.72 -1.65
N LEU A 266 1.14 -19.20 -2.76
CA LEU A 266 0.38 -19.01 -4.00
C LEU A 266 0.13 -20.32 -4.75
N GLU A 267 1.04 -21.28 -4.65
CA GLU A 267 0.84 -22.64 -5.15
C GLU A 267 -0.26 -23.37 -4.33
N LEU A 268 -0.32 -23.13 -3.02
CA LEU A 268 -1.34 -23.68 -2.14
C LEU A 268 -2.70 -22.98 -2.27
N ARG A 269 -2.71 -21.66 -2.54
CA ARG A 269 -3.91 -20.82 -2.62
C ARG A 269 -3.95 -19.97 -3.90
N PRO A 270 -4.02 -20.59 -5.09
CA PRO A 270 -4.07 -19.87 -6.36
C PRO A 270 -5.34 -19.01 -6.50
N GLU A 271 -6.39 -19.31 -5.74
CA GLU A 271 -7.67 -18.62 -5.77
C GLU A 271 -7.53 -17.13 -5.47
N ILE A 272 -6.50 -16.72 -4.72
CA ILE A 272 -6.29 -15.31 -4.36
C ILE A 272 -6.01 -14.46 -5.60
N LEU A 273 -5.06 -14.88 -6.44
CA LEU A 273 -4.75 -14.16 -7.67
C LEU A 273 -5.88 -14.28 -8.70
N GLN A 274 -6.58 -15.40 -8.71
CA GLN A 274 -7.76 -15.61 -9.56
C GLN A 274 -8.91 -14.67 -9.18
N GLN A 275 -9.18 -14.50 -7.88
CA GLN A 275 -10.17 -13.56 -7.38
C GLN A 275 -9.79 -12.11 -7.70
N MET A 276 -8.53 -11.73 -7.53
CA MET A 276 -8.04 -10.41 -7.94
C MET A 276 -8.21 -10.18 -9.44
N LEU A 277 -7.88 -11.18 -10.27
CA LEU A 277 -8.08 -11.12 -11.72
C LEU A 277 -9.55 -10.91 -12.07
N SER A 278 -10.45 -11.71 -11.48
CA SER A 278 -11.89 -11.56 -11.69
C SER A 278 -12.38 -10.19 -11.25
N THR A 279 -11.91 -9.70 -10.10
CA THR A 279 -12.31 -8.39 -9.56
C THR A 279 -11.89 -7.26 -10.49
N VAL A 280 -10.60 -7.19 -10.85
CA VAL A 280 -10.09 -6.14 -11.74
C VAL A 280 -10.75 -6.20 -13.13
N LEU A 281 -10.96 -7.40 -13.68
CA LEU A 281 -11.64 -7.53 -14.98
C LEU A 281 -13.10 -7.06 -14.91
N ASN A 282 -13.83 -7.43 -13.85
CA ASN A 282 -15.21 -7.00 -13.65
C ASN A 282 -15.32 -5.47 -13.53
N ILE A 283 -14.43 -4.83 -12.76
CA ILE A 283 -14.38 -3.37 -12.63
C ILE A 283 -14.16 -2.72 -13.99
N VAL A 284 -13.22 -3.24 -14.80
CA VAL A 284 -12.92 -2.68 -16.12
C VAL A 284 -14.10 -2.86 -17.09
N MET A 285 -14.79 -3.99 -17.04
CA MET A 285 -15.88 -4.33 -17.96
C MET A 285 -17.21 -3.65 -17.62
N PHE A 286 -17.58 -3.58 -16.34
CA PHE A 286 -18.96 -3.29 -15.93
C PHE A 286 -19.11 -2.04 -15.08
N GLU A 287 -18.02 -1.50 -14.51
CA GLU A 287 -18.09 -0.32 -13.65
C GLU A 287 -17.59 0.95 -14.36
N ASP A 288 -17.90 2.09 -13.75
CA ASP A 288 -17.27 3.38 -14.06
C ASP A 288 -15.81 3.39 -13.60
N CYS A 289 -14.98 2.58 -14.23
CA CYS A 289 -13.54 2.47 -13.99
C CYS A 289 -12.83 3.81 -14.26
N ARG A 290 -12.69 4.62 -13.21
CA ARG A 290 -11.97 5.92 -13.23
C ARG A 290 -10.45 5.73 -13.38
N ASN A 291 -9.93 4.56 -13.01
CA ASN A 291 -8.50 4.24 -12.91
C ASN A 291 -8.04 3.23 -13.98
N GLN A 292 -8.60 3.30 -15.19
CA GLN A 292 -8.32 2.34 -16.26
C GLN A 292 -6.82 2.15 -16.53
N TRP A 293 -6.07 3.26 -16.58
CA TRP A 293 -4.62 3.23 -16.80
C TRP A 293 -3.87 2.55 -15.65
N SER A 294 -4.31 2.75 -14.41
CA SER A 294 -3.70 2.11 -13.25
C SER A 294 -4.03 0.62 -13.21
N MET A 295 -5.24 0.22 -13.59
CA MET A 295 -5.71 -1.17 -13.57
C MET A 295 -5.14 -2.03 -14.70
N SER A 296 -4.72 -1.44 -15.83
CA SER A 296 -4.23 -2.20 -16.99
C SER A 296 -2.98 -3.03 -16.69
N ARG A 297 -2.01 -2.43 -15.98
CA ARG A 297 -0.73 -3.07 -15.65
C ARG A 297 -0.89 -4.31 -14.75
N PRO A 298 -1.57 -4.21 -13.59
CA PRO A 298 -1.79 -5.39 -12.76
C PRO A 298 -2.69 -6.41 -13.46
N LEU A 299 -3.68 -5.99 -14.26
CA LEU A 299 -4.52 -6.93 -15.01
C LEU A 299 -3.70 -7.79 -15.99
N LEU A 300 -2.79 -7.19 -16.76
CA LEU A 300 -1.88 -7.95 -17.62
C LEU A 300 -1.07 -8.97 -16.81
N GLY A 301 -0.48 -8.54 -15.70
CA GLY A 301 0.28 -9.41 -14.82
C GLY A 301 -0.55 -10.59 -14.29
N LEU A 302 -1.78 -10.32 -13.84
CA LEU A 302 -2.71 -11.32 -13.34
C LEU A 302 -3.09 -12.35 -14.42
N ILE A 303 -3.34 -11.88 -15.65
CA ILE A 303 -3.63 -12.74 -16.82
C ILE A 303 -2.43 -13.65 -17.12
N LEU A 304 -1.22 -13.09 -17.21
CA LEU A 304 -0.02 -13.86 -17.56
C LEU A 304 0.39 -14.88 -16.48
N LEU A 305 0.02 -14.64 -15.22
CA LEU A 305 0.22 -15.61 -14.14
C LEU A 305 -0.89 -16.67 -14.08
N ASN A 306 -2.09 -16.40 -14.60
CA ASN A 306 -3.27 -17.26 -14.49
C ASN A 306 -3.97 -17.50 -15.84
N GLU A 307 -3.20 -17.81 -16.89
CA GLU A 307 -3.70 -17.93 -18.27
C GLU A 307 -4.87 -18.93 -18.40
N GLU A 308 -4.79 -20.08 -17.74
CA GLU A 308 -5.85 -21.10 -17.76
C GLU A 308 -7.15 -20.59 -17.13
N TYR A 309 -7.05 -19.89 -16.00
CA TYR A 309 -8.22 -19.33 -15.32
C TYR A 309 -8.81 -18.16 -16.12
N PHE A 310 -7.98 -17.31 -16.72
CA PHE A 310 -8.44 -16.25 -17.61
C PHE A 310 -9.24 -16.82 -18.79
N ASN A 311 -8.77 -17.90 -19.40
CA ASN A 311 -9.50 -18.56 -20.48
C ASN A 311 -10.86 -19.12 -20.02
N LYS A 312 -10.93 -19.73 -18.83
CA LYS A 312 -12.21 -20.16 -18.24
C LYS A 312 -13.17 -18.99 -17.99
N LEU A 313 -12.65 -17.88 -17.46
CA LEU A 313 -13.43 -16.66 -17.20
C LEU A 313 -13.96 -16.07 -18.51
N ARG A 314 -13.11 -15.95 -19.53
CA ARG A 314 -13.49 -15.53 -20.89
C ARG A 314 -14.62 -16.42 -21.45
N SER A 315 -14.47 -17.74 -21.42
CA SER A 315 -15.48 -18.66 -21.93
C SER A 315 -16.81 -18.52 -21.18
N SER A 316 -16.77 -18.40 -19.86
CA SER A 316 -17.96 -18.18 -19.04
C SER A 316 -18.68 -16.88 -19.40
N ILE A 317 -17.93 -15.76 -19.49
CA ILE A 317 -18.48 -14.45 -19.86
C ILE A 317 -19.13 -14.49 -21.24
N ILE A 318 -18.47 -15.11 -22.23
CA ILE A 318 -19.02 -15.25 -23.60
C ILE A 318 -20.30 -16.09 -23.58
N SER A 319 -20.29 -17.25 -22.92
CA SER A 319 -21.46 -18.14 -22.88
C SER A 319 -22.68 -17.52 -22.19
N ASN A 320 -22.46 -16.58 -21.29
CA ASN A 320 -23.52 -15.85 -20.59
C ASN A 320 -24.10 -14.68 -21.42
N GLN A 321 -23.55 -14.37 -22.60
CA GLN A 321 -24.12 -13.38 -23.52
C GLN A 321 -25.20 -14.01 -24.43
N PRO A 322 -26.19 -13.22 -24.89
CA PRO A 322 -27.11 -13.63 -25.95
C PRO A 322 -26.35 -14.12 -27.19
N VAL A 323 -26.85 -15.17 -27.86
CA VAL A 323 -26.17 -15.86 -28.99
C VAL A 323 -25.66 -14.87 -30.04
N GLU A 324 -26.47 -13.86 -30.38
CA GLU A 324 -26.14 -12.80 -31.35
C GLU A 324 -24.92 -11.95 -30.96
N LYS A 325 -24.64 -11.81 -29.65
CA LYS A 325 -23.52 -11.02 -29.13
C LYS A 325 -22.29 -11.85 -28.76
N GLN A 326 -22.39 -13.19 -28.77
CA GLN A 326 -21.28 -14.07 -28.35
C GLN A 326 -20.04 -13.92 -29.24
N GLU A 327 -20.22 -13.84 -30.57
CA GLU A 327 -19.11 -13.65 -31.51
C GLU A 327 -18.43 -12.28 -31.34
N SER A 328 -19.22 -11.22 -31.20
CA SER A 328 -18.72 -9.87 -30.91
C SER A 328 -17.91 -9.83 -29.60
N MET A 329 -18.42 -10.47 -28.53
CA MET A 329 -17.71 -10.56 -27.24
C MET A 329 -16.41 -11.38 -27.37
N ALA A 330 -16.43 -12.49 -28.12
CA ALA A 330 -15.23 -13.28 -28.39
C ALA A 330 -14.15 -12.47 -29.12
N ASN A 331 -14.54 -11.66 -30.11
CA ASN A 331 -13.64 -10.76 -30.84
C ASN A 331 -13.05 -9.68 -29.92
N CYS A 332 -13.83 -9.13 -28.99
CA CYS A 332 -13.33 -8.16 -28.00
C CYS A 332 -12.19 -8.77 -27.18
N PHE A 333 -12.37 -9.98 -26.62
CA PHE A 333 -11.31 -10.66 -25.87
C PHE A 333 -10.10 -11.05 -26.71
N GLN A 334 -10.29 -11.33 -28.00
CA GLN A 334 -9.19 -11.58 -28.92
C GLN A 334 -8.36 -10.31 -29.15
N ASN A 335 -9.02 -9.18 -29.41
CA ASN A 335 -8.38 -7.88 -29.60
C ASN A 335 -7.66 -7.39 -28.33
N LEU A 336 -8.19 -7.72 -27.14
CA LEU A 336 -7.54 -7.40 -25.87
C LEU A 336 -6.11 -7.97 -25.80
N MET A 337 -5.91 -9.18 -26.30
CA MET A 337 -4.62 -9.89 -26.26
C MET A 337 -3.82 -9.75 -27.57
N ASP A 338 -4.27 -8.94 -28.53
CA ASP A 338 -3.60 -8.80 -29.83
C ASP A 338 -2.20 -8.15 -29.71
N GLY A 339 -1.18 -8.87 -30.18
CA GLY A 339 0.21 -8.45 -30.08
C GLY A 339 0.76 -8.39 -28.64
N VAL A 340 0.09 -9.03 -27.68
CA VAL A 340 0.53 -9.12 -26.29
C VAL A 340 1.41 -10.35 -26.11
N GLU A 341 2.66 -10.12 -25.70
CA GLU A 341 3.63 -11.19 -25.43
C GLU A 341 3.54 -11.69 -23.99
N ARG A 342 4.12 -12.86 -23.70
CA ARG A 342 4.27 -13.35 -22.33
C ARG A 342 5.43 -12.65 -21.61
N SER A 343 5.26 -11.35 -21.35
CA SER A 343 6.30 -10.48 -20.82
C SER A 343 5.70 -9.29 -20.06
N LEU A 344 6.40 -8.80 -19.03
CA LEU A 344 6.02 -7.59 -18.28
C LEU A 344 6.91 -6.37 -18.61
N LEU A 345 7.54 -6.37 -19.79
CA LEU A 345 8.28 -5.22 -20.29
C LEU A 345 7.36 -4.03 -20.57
N ALA A 346 7.89 -2.81 -20.45
CA ALA A 346 7.14 -1.56 -20.63
C ALA A 346 6.39 -1.52 -21.96
N LYS A 347 7.05 -1.85 -23.07
CA LYS A 347 6.44 -1.90 -24.41
C LYS A 347 5.20 -2.81 -24.47
N ASN A 348 5.26 -3.97 -23.81
CA ASN A 348 4.14 -4.92 -23.80
C ASN A 348 2.98 -4.44 -22.91
N ARG A 349 3.31 -3.82 -21.76
CA ARG A 349 2.32 -3.16 -20.89
C ARG A 349 1.59 -2.01 -21.59
N ASP A 350 2.32 -1.21 -22.37
CA ASP A 350 1.75 -0.09 -23.12
C ASP A 350 0.83 -0.60 -24.23
N ARG A 351 1.23 -1.66 -24.95
CA ARG A 351 0.39 -2.35 -25.95
C ARG A 351 -0.91 -2.87 -25.32
N PHE A 352 -0.82 -3.60 -24.20
CA PHE A 352 -2.00 -4.10 -23.49
C PHE A 352 -2.92 -2.96 -23.01
N THR A 353 -2.35 -1.85 -22.53
CA THR A 353 -3.13 -0.69 -22.07
C THR A 353 -3.92 -0.04 -23.21
N GLN A 354 -3.33 0.04 -24.42
CA GLN A 354 -4.03 0.50 -25.61
C GLN A 354 -5.17 -0.46 -25.98
N ASN A 355 -4.90 -1.76 -26.01
CA ASN A 355 -5.91 -2.78 -26.32
C ASN A 355 -7.07 -2.76 -25.31
N LEU A 356 -6.78 -2.60 -24.01
CA LEU A 356 -7.79 -2.51 -22.95
C LEU A 356 -8.73 -1.32 -23.13
N SER A 357 -8.20 -0.21 -23.66
CA SER A 357 -8.99 0.99 -23.94
C SER A 357 -10.00 0.76 -25.06
N VAL A 358 -9.59 0.04 -26.11
CA VAL A 358 -10.47 -0.39 -27.21
C VAL A 358 -11.50 -1.41 -26.69
N PHE A 359 -11.03 -2.45 -25.98
CA PHE A 359 -11.86 -3.49 -25.38
C PHE A 359 -13.02 -2.92 -24.56
N ARG A 360 -12.74 -1.95 -23.68
CA ARG A 360 -13.77 -1.34 -22.83
C ARG A 360 -14.80 -0.55 -23.64
N ARG A 361 -14.36 0.19 -24.67
CA ARG A 361 -15.27 0.92 -25.56
C ARG A 361 -16.20 -0.05 -26.28
N ASP A 362 -15.64 -1.08 -26.89
CA ASP A 362 -16.37 -2.05 -27.70
C ASP A 362 -17.37 -2.88 -26.84
N ILE A 363 -17.00 -3.21 -25.59
CA ILE A 363 -17.92 -3.83 -24.62
C ILE A 363 -19.07 -2.89 -24.25
N ASN A 364 -18.77 -1.63 -23.94
CA ASN A 364 -19.81 -0.66 -23.58
C ASN A 364 -20.80 -0.45 -24.74
N ASP A 365 -20.33 -0.44 -25.98
CA ASP A 365 -21.18 -0.32 -27.16
C ASP A 365 -22.03 -1.59 -27.37
N SER A 366 -21.43 -2.77 -27.20
CA SER A 366 -22.13 -4.07 -27.30
C SER A 366 -23.20 -4.25 -26.20
N LEU A 367 -22.94 -3.77 -24.98
CA LEU A 367 -23.89 -3.81 -23.86
C LEU A 367 -25.04 -2.79 -24.00
N LYS A 368 -24.78 -1.62 -24.61
CA LYS A 368 -25.79 -0.56 -24.80
C LYS A 368 -26.72 -0.77 -26.01
N ALA A 369 -26.35 -1.60 -26.98
CA ALA A 369 -27.19 -1.84 -28.16
C ALA A 369 -28.52 -2.53 -27.76
N PRO A 370 -29.68 -1.88 -27.93
CA PRO A 370 -30.97 -2.53 -27.71
C PRO A 370 -31.12 -3.67 -28.71
N SER A 371 -31.65 -4.81 -28.24
CA SER A 371 -32.10 -5.90 -29.12
C SER A 371 -33.09 -5.30 -30.11
N SER A 372 -32.66 -5.11 -31.35
CA SER A 372 -33.52 -4.63 -32.43
C SER A 372 -34.54 -5.73 -32.73
N SER A 373 -35.66 -5.73 -32.03
CA SER A 373 -36.87 -6.41 -32.48
C SER A 373 -37.27 -5.79 -33.82
N PRO A 374 -37.37 -6.56 -34.92
CA PRO A 374 -37.84 -6.01 -36.18
C PRO A 374 -39.28 -5.51 -36.00
N PRO A 375 -39.65 -4.35 -36.59
CA PRO A 375 -41.02 -3.90 -36.56
C PRO A 375 -41.85 -4.90 -37.36
N THR A 376 -42.77 -5.57 -36.67
CA THR A 376 -43.77 -6.45 -37.27
C THR A 376 -44.61 -5.62 -38.23
N GLU A 377 -44.42 -5.83 -39.54
CA GLU A 377 -45.35 -5.34 -40.55
C GLU A 377 -46.72 -5.95 -40.28
N MET A 378 -47.63 -5.17 -39.70
CA MET A 378 -49.05 -5.51 -39.68
C MET A 378 -49.57 -5.41 -41.11
N THR A 379 -49.63 -6.55 -41.76
CA THR A 379 -50.43 -6.78 -42.96
C THR A 379 -51.91 -6.68 -42.56
N ASN A 380 -52.54 -5.56 -42.90
CA ASN A 380 -53.98 -5.42 -42.88
C ASN A 380 -54.57 -6.23 -44.05
N TYR A 381 -55.23 -7.34 -43.73
CA TYR A 381 -56.20 -8.00 -44.59
C TYR A 381 -57.44 -8.34 -43.76
N GLY A 382 -58.61 -7.91 -44.23
CA GLY A 382 -59.93 -8.37 -43.78
C GLY A 382 -60.76 -7.33 -43.07
#